data_AF-A0A1G6UA62-F1
#
_entry.id   AF-A0A1G6UA62-F1
#
_cell.length_a   1.000
_cell.length_b   1.000
_cell.length_c   1.000
_cell.angle_alpha   90.00
_cell.angle_beta   90.00
_cell.angle_gamma   90.00
#
_symmetry.space_group_name_H-M   'P 1'
#
loop_
_entity.id
_entity.type
_entity.pdbx_description
1 polymer ?
#
loop_
_entity_poly.entity_id
_entity_poly.type
_entity_poly.pdbx_seq_one_letter_code
_entity_poly.pdbx_strand_id
1 'polypeptide(L)'
;MEDILGVALYSVVELVLIFTGKCVVSIASLGRWRGEKSDRKESRVHGPAGAFSFKRDGQRVITFNGLLVAGISFYALIALALLWHLA
;
A
#
# COMPACT_ATOMS: atom_id res chain seq x y z
N MET A 1 -4.02 -25.81 13.54
CA MET A 1 -4.18 -25.81 12.05
C MET A 1 -4.90 -24.54 11.62
N GLU A 2 -5.98 -24.17 12.30
CA GLU A 2 -6.72 -22.92 12.07
C GLU A 2 -5.84 -21.66 12.19
N ASP A 3 -4.93 -21.60 13.17
CA ASP A 3 -4.03 -20.44 13.34
C ASP A 3 -3.07 -20.25 12.16
N ILE A 4 -2.57 -21.35 11.59
CA ILE A 4 -1.66 -21.32 10.44
C ILE A 4 -2.41 -20.82 9.20
N LEU A 5 -3.65 -21.28 9.00
CA LEU A 5 -4.51 -20.81 7.92
C LEU A 5 -4.86 -19.33 8.07
N GLY A 6 -5.15 -18.88 9.30
CA GLY A 6 -5.42 -17.47 9.60
C GLY A 6 -4.24 -16.56 9.27
N VAL A 7 -3.03 -16.95 9.68
CA VAL A 7 -1.80 -16.20 9.37
C VAL A 7 -1.54 -16.19 7.86
N ALA A 8 -1.67 -17.33 7.18
CA ALA A 8 -1.47 -17.42 5.74
C ALA A 8 -2.45 -16.53 4.96
N LEU A 9 -3.73 -16.57 5.32
CA LEU A 9 -4.76 -15.74 4.69
C LEU A 9 -4.50 -14.25 4.95
N TYR A 10 -4.18 -13.88 6.18
CA TYR A 10 -3.83 -12.49 6.53
C TYR A 10 -2.65 -12.00 5.68
N SER A 11 -1.58 -12.79 5.56
CA SER A 11 -0.43 -12.44 4.73
C SER A 11 -0.79 -12.28 3.25
N VAL A 12 -1.65 -13.15 2.70
CA VAL A 12 -2.11 -13.04 1.32
C VAL A 12 -2.90 -11.75 1.10
N VAL A 13 -3.84 -11.44 2.00
CA VAL A 13 -4.64 -10.20 1.93
C VAL A 13 -3.72 -8.97 2.01
N GLU A 14 -2.77 -8.97 2.93
CA GLU A 14 -1.81 -7.88 3.09
C GLU A 14 -0.97 -7.66 1.82
N LEU A 15 -0.48 -8.74 1.20
CA LEU A 15 0.28 -8.67 -0.06
C LEU A 15 -0.57 -8.11 -1.21
N VAL A 16 -1.83 -8.54 -1.32
CA VAL A 16 -2.77 -8.02 -2.33
C VAL A 16 -2.98 -6.53 -2.14
N LEU A 17 -3.24 -6.08 -0.90
CA LEU A 17 -3.45 -4.66 -0.59
C LEU A 17 -2.21 -3.81 -0.93
N ILE A 18 -1.03 -4.27 -0.56
CA ILE A 18 0.23 -3.57 -0.86
C ILE A 18 0.45 -3.49 -2.37
N PHE A 19 0.19 -4.58 -3.11
CA PHE A 19 0.35 -4.59 -4.56
C PHE A 19 -0.65 -3.65 -5.24
N THR A 20 -1.92 -3.68 -4.85
CA THR A 20 -2.93 -2.72 -5.30
C THR A 20 -2.50 -1.29 -5.02
N GLY A 21 -2.03 -1.00 -3.81
CA GLY A 21 -1.51 0.31 -3.44
C GLY A 21 -0.35 0.76 -4.33
N LYS A 22 0.57 -0.15 -4.70
CA LYS A 22 1.66 0.14 -5.65
C LYS A 22 1.13 0.53 -7.03
N CYS A 23 0.16 -0.22 -7.55
CA CYS A 23 -0.47 0.07 -8.83
C CYS A 23 -1.17 1.44 -8.80
N VAL A 24 -1.98 1.70 -7.77
CA VAL A 24 -2.69 2.98 -7.58
C VAL A 24 -1.73 4.14 -7.52
N VAL A 25 -0.69 4.07 -6.69
CA VAL A 25 0.34 5.12 -6.56
C VAL A 25 1.07 5.32 -7.89
N SER A 26 1.44 4.25 -8.57
CA SER A 26 2.14 4.33 -9.85
C SER A 26 1.28 5.04 -10.90
N ILE A 27 0.02 4.64 -11.04
CA ILE A 27 -0.93 5.23 -12.00
C ILE A 27 -1.22 6.69 -11.64
N ALA A 28 -1.59 6.95 -10.39
CA ALA A 28 -1.96 8.29 -9.92
C ALA A 28 -0.80 9.29 -9.97
N SER A 29 0.44 8.80 -9.82
CA SER A 29 1.64 9.64 -9.91
C SER A 29 2.26 9.68 -11.31
N LEU A 30 1.68 9.02 -12.32
CA LEU A 30 2.26 8.85 -13.66
C LEU A 30 3.69 8.28 -13.61
N GLY A 31 3.91 7.32 -12.71
CA GLY A 31 5.21 6.69 -12.47
C GLY A 31 6.24 7.59 -11.75
N ARG A 32 5.87 8.80 -11.33
CA ARG A 32 6.79 9.72 -10.63
C ARG A 32 7.09 9.27 -9.20
N TRP A 33 6.14 8.57 -8.56
CA TRP A 33 6.31 8.04 -7.21
C TRP A 33 6.59 6.55 -7.26
N ARG A 34 7.44 6.09 -6.35
CA ARG A 34 7.88 4.69 -6.28
C ARG A 34 7.40 4.06 -4.98
N GLY A 35 6.91 2.84 -5.05
CA GLY A 35 6.67 2.04 -3.84
C GLY A 35 7.98 1.56 -3.22
N GLU A 36 8.02 1.47 -1.89
CA GLU A 36 9.13 0.89 -1.15
C GLU A 36 9.46 -0.54 -1.66
N LYS A 37 10.76 -0.83 -1.74
CA LYS A 37 11.25 -2.16 -2.13
C LYS A 37 11.19 -3.09 -0.91
N SER A 38 10.75 -4.33 -1.14
CA SER A 38 10.61 -5.33 -0.06
C SER A 38 11.92 -5.72 0.60
N ASP A 39 13.03 -5.53 -0.11
CA ASP A 39 14.34 -6.07 0.25
C ASP A 39 15.09 -5.25 1.32
N ARG A 40 14.69 -4.00 1.62
CA ARG A 40 15.57 -3.11 2.41
C ARG A 40 14.99 -2.35 3.59
N LYS A 41 13.72 -2.52 3.96
CA LYS A 41 13.05 -1.71 5.02
C LYS A 41 13.52 -0.24 4.94
N GLU A 42 13.47 0.30 3.74
CA GLU A 42 14.06 1.58 3.34
C GLU A 42 13.55 2.73 4.22
N SER A 43 12.28 2.67 4.61
CA SER A 43 11.66 3.61 5.54
C SER A 43 12.22 3.53 6.95
N ARG A 44 12.75 2.39 7.39
CA ARG A 44 13.37 2.23 8.71
C ARG A 44 14.75 2.87 8.78
N VAL A 45 15.43 3.00 7.64
CA VAL A 45 16.79 3.53 7.53
C VAL A 45 16.80 5.00 7.14
N HIS A 46 15.88 5.43 6.27
CA HIS A 46 15.89 6.76 5.66
C HIS A 46 14.62 7.58 5.90
N GLY A 47 13.56 6.94 6.40
CA GLY A 47 12.27 7.58 6.64
C GLY A 47 12.10 7.99 8.11
N PRO A 48 11.27 9.02 8.39
CA PRO A 48 10.75 9.23 9.72
C PRO A 48 9.94 8.00 10.16
N ALA A 49 10.07 7.61 11.43
CA ALA A 49 9.29 6.51 11.97
C ALA A 49 7.79 6.77 11.78
N GLY A 50 7.07 5.79 11.21
CA GLY A 50 5.63 5.90 10.94
C GLY A 50 5.24 6.73 9.71
N ALA A 51 6.18 7.25 8.93
CA ALA A 51 5.84 8.00 7.72
C ALA A 51 5.17 7.09 6.66
N PHE A 52 4.12 7.60 6.01
CA PHE A 52 3.50 6.92 4.85
C PHE A 52 4.22 7.21 3.53
N SER A 53 5.02 8.29 3.49
CA SER A 53 5.88 8.61 2.35
C SER A 53 7.08 9.42 2.81
N PHE A 54 8.18 9.32 2.08
CA PHE A 54 9.37 10.15 2.28
C PHE A 54 10.01 10.48 0.93
N LYS A 55 10.91 11.47 0.90
CA LYS A 55 11.66 11.83 -0.30
C LYS A 55 13.07 11.24 -0.19
N ARG A 56 13.53 10.55 -1.23
CA ARG A 56 14.88 10.00 -1.33
C ARG A 56 15.40 10.20 -2.75
N ASP A 57 16.62 10.68 -2.89
CA ASP A 57 17.30 10.84 -4.19
C ASP A 57 16.45 11.61 -5.22
N GLY A 58 15.73 12.65 -4.77
CA GLY A 58 14.83 13.45 -5.61
C GLY A 58 13.45 12.83 -5.89
N GLN A 59 13.25 11.54 -5.61
CA GLN A 59 12.01 10.81 -5.85
C GLN A 59 11.18 10.65 -4.56
N ARG A 60 9.84 10.68 -4.67
CA ARG A 60 8.96 10.35 -3.55
C ARG A 60 8.80 8.82 -3.47
N VAL A 61 9.11 8.28 -2.31
CA VAL A 61 8.96 6.86 -1.98
C VAL A 61 7.77 6.70 -1.04
N ILE A 62 6.81 5.85 -1.42
CA ILE A 62 5.66 5.49 -0.58
C ILE A 62 6.03 4.24 0.22
N THR A 63 5.89 4.31 1.55
CA THR A 63 6.29 3.24 2.46
C THR A 63 5.35 2.06 2.39
N PHE A 64 5.74 0.90 2.94
CA PHE A 64 4.84 -0.26 3.06
C PHE A 64 3.48 0.10 3.69
N ASN A 65 3.50 0.84 4.80
CA ASN A 65 2.28 1.30 5.44
C ASN A 65 1.48 2.24 4.53
N GLY A 66 2.16 3.14 3.80
CA GLY A 66 1.49 4.04 2.86
C GLY A 66 0.83 3.30 1.69
N LEU A 67 1.47 2.23 1.20
CA LEU A 67 0.92 1.37 0.16
C LEU A 67 -0.27 0.55 0.66
N LEU A 68 -0.21 0.04 1.89
CA LEU A 68 -1.32 -0.66 2.52
C LEU A 68 -2.53 0.28 2.68
N VAL A 69 -2.32 1.50 3.18
CA VAL A 69 -3.36 2.53 3.28
C VAL A 69 -3.94 2.88 1.91
N ALA A 70 -3.10 3.04 0.89
CA ALA A 70 -3.56 3.31 -0.48
C ALA A 70 -4.40 2.16 -1.04
N GLY A 71 -3.99 0.91 -0.81
CA GLY A 71 -4.74 -0.28 -1.20
C GLY A 71 -6.11 -0.37 -0.52
N ILE A 72 -6.16 -0.19 0.81
CA ILE A 72 -7.42 -0.15 1.56
C ILE A 72 -8.34 0.96 1.03
N SER A 73 -7.79 2.17 0.84
CA SER A 73 -8.57 3.32 0.36
C SER A 73 -9.17 3.06 -1.02
N PHE A 74 -8.45 2.37 -1.91
CA PHE A 74 -8.96 1.99 -3.22
C PHE A 74 -10.20 1.09 -3.11
N TYR A 75 -10.13 0.01 -2.32
CA TYR A 75 -11.28 -0.87 -2.12
C TYR A 75 -12.42 -0.19 -1.37
N ALA A 76 -12.13 0.68 -0.40
CA ALA A 76 -13.14 1.48 0.28
C ALA A 76 -13.88 2.42 -0.68
N LEU A 77 -13.16 3.10 -1.59
CA LEU A 77 -13.77 3.95 -2.61
C LEU A 77 -14.63 3.15 -3.59
N ILE A 78 -14.20 1.96 -4.01
CA ILE A 78 -15.03 1.06 -4.84
C ILE A 78 -16.30 0.67 -4.10
N ALA A 79 -16.19 0.26 -2.84
CA ALA A 79 -17.36 -0.11 -2.02
C ALA A 79 -18.33 1.07 -1.88
N LEU A 80 -17.83 2.27 -1.61
CA LEU A 80 -18.65 3.48 -1.52
C LEU A 80 -19.33 3.81 -2.86
N ALA A 81 -18.61 3.71 -3.99
CA ALA A 81 -19.17 3.96 -5.30
C ALA A 81 -20.27 2.94 -5.67
N LEU A 82 -20.09 1.67 -5.30
CA LEU A 82 -21.11 0.64 -5.49
C LEU A 82 -22.34 0.88 -4.63
N LEU A 83 -22.16 1.21 -3.35
CA LEU A 83 -23.27 1.53 -2.44
C LEU A 83 -24.04 2.75 -2.94
N TRP A 84 -23.34 3.78 -3.42
CA TRP A 84 -23.97 4.96 -4.01
C TRP A 84 -24.76 4.61 -5.27
N HIS A 85 -24.25 3.74 -6.13
CA HIS A 85 -24.96 3.30 -7.34
C HIS A 85 -26.20 2.44 -7.02
N LEU A 86 -26.21 1.73 -5.90
CA LEU A 86 -27.30 0.84 -5.49
C LEU A 86 -28.39 1.53 -4.65
N ALA A 87 -28.14 2.76 -4.19
CA ALA A 87 -29.07 3.57 -3.39
C ALA A 87 -29.96 4.45 -4.29
#